data_AF-A0AA95MHV4-F1
#
_entry.id   AF-A0AA95MHV4-F1
#
_cell.length_a   1.000
_cell.length_b   1.000
_cell.length_c   1.000
_cell.angle_alpha   90.00
_cell.angle_beta   90.00
_cell.angle_gamma   90.00
#
_symmetry.space_group_name_H-M   'P 1'
#
loop_
_entity.id
_entity.type
_entity.pdbx_description
1 polymer ?
#
loop_
_entity_poly.entity_id
_entity_poly.type
_entity_poly.pdbx_seq_one_letter_code
_entity_poly.pdbx_strand_id
1 'polypeptide(L)'
;MNYEEIEIKKNEEYFQLIDTGVIENVIRGLLGQAHYGEGFRLIQDILVKFSNSENENIRGIAILCFGHLARRYGKLTRLSFYQS
;
A
#
# COMPACT_ATOMS: atom_id res chain seq x y z
N MET A 1 -12.95 -0.95 -20.31
CA MET A 1 -11.97 -0.94 -19.21
C MET A 1 -11.04 0.25 -19.48
N ASN A 2 -10.94 1.19 -18.55
CA ASN A 2 -10.08 2.36 -18.69
C ASN A 2 -8.77 2.09 -17.96
N TYR A 3 -7.64 2.33 -18.63
CA TYR A 3 -6.33 2.26 -18.00
C TYR A 3 -6.02 3.59 -17.31
N GLU A 4 -5.52 3.52 -16.08
CA GLU A 4 -5.00 4.66 -15.34
C GLU A 4 -3.63 4.27 -14.79
N GLU A 5 -2.61 5.07 -15.11
CA GLU A 5 -1.29 4.92 -14.54
C GLU A 5 -1.19 5.72 -13.24
N ILE A 6 -0.54 5.17 -12.23
CA ILE A 6 -0.33 5.86 -10.96
C ILE A 6 0.68 6.98 -11.16
N GLU A 7 0.27 8.20 -10.85
CA GLU A 7 1.13 9.37 -10.91
C GLU A 7 2.32 9.25 -9.94
N ILE A 8 3.51 9.57 -10.44
CA ILE A 8 4.73 9.61 -9.64
C ILE A 8 4.73 10.88 -8.79
N LYS A 9 4.77 10.72 -7.47
CA LYS A 9 4.76 11.79 -6.46
C LYS A 9 5.90 11.59 -5.47
N LYS A 10 6.15 12.58 -4.60
CA LYS A 10 7.05 12.37 -3.47
C LYS A 10 6.46 11.35 -2.51
N ASN A 11 7.33 10.62 -1.81
CA ASN A 11 6.92 9.56 -0.88
C ASN A 11 5.87 10.06 0.15
N GLU A 12 6.07 11.25 0.70
CA GLU A 12 5.17 11.91 1.66
C GLU A 12 3.76 12.14 1.13
N GLU A 13 3.61 12.48 -0.15
CA GLU A 13 2.33 12.76 -0.78
C GLU A 13 1.45 11.51 -0.85
N TYR A 14 2.04 10.33 -1.03
CA TYR A 14 1.29 9.09 -0.99
C TYR A 14 0.74 8.79 0.41
N PHE A 15 1.49 9.11 1.48
CA PHE A 15 0.96 8.99 2.84
C PHE A 15 -0.18 9.97 3.08
N GLN A 16 -0.03 11.21 2.63
CA GLN A 16 -1.10 12.22 2.71
C GLN A 16 -2.40 11.75 2.04
N LEU A 17 -2.30 11.09 0.87
CA LEU A 17 -3.45 10.50 0.19
C LEU A 17 -4.12 9.40 1.03
N ILE A 18 -3.32 8.52 1.64
CA ILE A 18 -3.80 7.46 2.53
C ILE A 18 -4.52 8.04 3.74
N ASP A 19 -3.98 9.11 4.32
CA ASP A 19 -4.50 9.75 5.53
C ASP A 19 -5.84 10.47 5.30
N THR A 20 -6.20 10.77 4.04
CA THR A 20 -7.51 11.38 3.75
C THR A 20 -8.70 10.47 4.06
N GLY A 21 -8.50 9.15 4.10
CA GLY A 21 -9.57 8.15 4.31
C GLY A 21 -10.59 8.03 3.16
N VAL A 22 -10.52 8.88 2.13
CA VAL A 22 -11.33 8.78 0.93
C VAL A 22 -10.87 7.56 0.14
N ILE A 23 -11.78 6.62 -0.13
CA ILE A 23 -11.46 5.29 -0.70
C ILE A 23 -10.55 5.40 -1.93
N GLU A 24 -10.87 6.28 -2.87
CA GLU A 24 -10.09 6.46 -4.11
C GLU A 24 -8.67 6.97 -3.82
N ASN A 25 -8.52 7.93 -2.90
CA ASN A 25 -7.22 8.44 -2.49
C ASN A 25 -6.40 7.39 -1.75
N VAL A 26 -7.04 6.60 -0.87
CA VAL A 26 -6.39 5.49 -0.17
C VAL A 26 -5.86 4.48 -1.19
N ILE A 27 -6.67 4.09 -2.18
CA ILE A 27 -6.26 3.17 -3.24
C ILE A 27 -5.07 3.73 -4.02
N ARG A 28 -5.14 4.98 -4.49
CA ARG A 28 -4.04 5.63 -5.21
C ARG A 28 -2.77 5.72 -4.36
N GLY A 29 -2.90 6.04 -3.07
CA GLY A 29 -1.79 6.12 -2.14
C GLY A 29 -1.13 4.76 -1.89
N LEU A 30 -1.92 3.69 -1.69
CA LEU A 30 -1.40 2.33 -1.50
C LEU A 30 -0.66 1.81 -2.74
N LEU A 31 -1.21 2.04 -3.93
CA LEU A 31 -0.56 1.67 -5.20
C LEU A 31 0.71 2.49 -5.42
N GLY A 32 0.65 3.81 -5.19
CA GLY A 32 1.81 4.70 -5.28
C GLY A 32 2.95 4.29 -4.36
N GLN A 33 2.64 3.95 -3.10
CA GLN A 33 3.62 3.42 -2.15
C GLN A 33 4.27 2.13 -2.65
N ALA A 34 3.47 1.16 -3.11
CA ALA A 34 3.98 -0.13 -3.54
C ALA A 34 4.87 -0.04 -4.80
N HIS A 35 4.54 0.86 -5.73
CA HIS A 35 5.28 1.05 -6.98
C HIS A 35 6.51 1.95 -6.83
N TYR A 36 6.35 3.09 -6.14
CA TYR A 36 7.32 4.20 -6.17
C TYR A 36 7.81 4.62 -4.78
N GLY A 37 7.02 4.36 -3.73
CA GLY A 37 7.34 4.77 -2.35
C GLY A 37 8.68 4.26 -1.80
N GLU A 38 9.14 4.84 -0.71
CA GLU A 38 10.41 4.47 -0.09
C GLU A 38 10.21 3.97 1.34
N GLY A 39 11.09 3.06 1.77
CA GLY A 39 11.03 2.45 3.10
C GLY A 39 10.20 1.17 3.12
N PHE A 40 10.81 0.07 2.67
CA PHE A 40 10.19 -1.26 2.59
C PHE A 40 9.38 -1.67 3.83
N ARG A 41 9.93 -1.51 5.04
CA ARG A 41 9.25 -1.90 6.28
C ARG A 41 8.00 -1.05 6.52
N LEU A 42 8.12 0.26 6.38
CA LEU A 42 7.01 1.21 6.55
C LEU A 42 5.88 0.91 5.57
N ILE A 43 6.21 0.66 4.30
CA ILE A 43 5.22 0.29 3.30
C ILE A 43 4.56 -1.03 3.67
N GLN A 44 5.34 -2.04 4.04
CA GLN A 44 4.80 -3.36 4.40
C GLN A 44 3.86 -3.28 5.61
N ASP A 45 4.19 -2.49 6.64
CA ASP A 45 3.38 -2.29 7.82
C ASP A 45 2.03 -1.63 7.47
N ILE A 46 2.05 -0.65 6.56
CA ILE A 46 0.82 -0.03 6.04
C ILE A 46 -0.02 -1.03 5.27
N LEU A 47 0.58 -1.84 4.39
CA LEU A 47 -0.17 -2.84 3.66
C LEU A 47 -0.84 -3.86 4.59
N VAL A 48 -0.20 -4.25 5.69
CA VAL A 48 -0.84 -5.12 6.71
C VAL A 48 -1.97 -4.42 7.45
N LYS A 49 -1.81 -3.14 7.79
CA LYS A 49 -2.92 -2.36 8.36
C LYS A 49 -4.13 -2.37 7.43
N PHE A 50 -3.93 -2.07 6.14
CA PHE A 50 -5.02 -1.94 5.18
C PHE A 50 -5.54 -3.27 4.62
N SER A 51 -4.78 -4.36 4.70
CA SER A 51 -5.29 -5.71 4.38
C SER A 51 -6.33 -6.21 5.39
N ASN A 52 -6.48 -5.52 6.53
CA ASN A 52 -7.54 -5.75 7.51
C ASN A 52 -8.67 -4.72 7.43
N SER A 53 -8.71 -3.86 6.41
CA SER A 53 -9.79 -2.88 6.22
C SER A 53 -11.14 -3.59 6.04
N GLU A 54 -12.21 -3.04 6.62
CA GLU A 54 -13.58 -3.50 6.37
C GLU A 54 -13.99 -3.28 4.91
N ASN A 55 -13.48 -2.22 4.28
CA ASN A 55 -13.72 -1.93 2.87
C ASN A 55 -13.00 -2.94 1.98
N GLU A 56 -13.76 -3.71 1.22
CA GLU A 56 -13.24 -4.79 0.38
C GLU A 56 -12.31 -4.32 -0.74
N ASN A 57 -12.54 -3.13 -1.30
CA ASN A 57 -11.69 -2.58 -2.35
C ASN A 57 -10.32 -2.20 -1.79
N ILE A 58 -10.31 -1.51 -0.64
CA ILE A 58 -9.06 -1.16 0.04
C ILE A 58 -8.30 -2.42 0.45
N ARG A 59 -9.00 -3.40 1.04
CA ARG A 59 -8.43 -4.68 1.45
C ARG A 59 -7.82 -5.45 0.28
N GLY A 60 -8.55 -5.57 -0.83
CA GLY A 60 -8.08 -6.25 -2.03
C GLY A 60 -6.85 -5.58 -2.64
N ILE A 61 -6.84 -4.25 -2.73
CA ILE A 61 -5.70 -3.48 -3.23
C ILE A 61 -4.48 -3.64 -2.32
N ALA A 62 -4.66 -3.58 -0.99
CA ALA A 62 -3.55 -3.79 -0.06
C ALA A 62 -2.91 -5.17 -0.22
N ILE A 63 -3.72 -6.22 -0.41
CA ILE A 63 -3.23 -7.58 -0.66
C ILE A 63 -2.45 -7.65 -1.98
N LEU A 64 -2.99 -7.05 -3.05
CA LEU A 64 -2.33 -6.99 -4.36
C LEU A 64 -0.98 -6.24 -4.28
N CYS A 65 -0.92 -5.15 -3.52
CA CYS A 65 0.30 -4.37 -3.31
C CYS A 65 1.44 -5.17 -2.67
N PHE A 66 1.17 -6.25 -1.90
CA PHE A 66 2.25 -7.13 -1.45
C PHE A 66 2.99 -7.78 -2.62
N GLY A 67 2.30 -8.11 -3.71
CA GLY A 67 2.92 -8.64 -4.92
C GLY A 67 3.87 -7.62 -5.56
N HIS A 68 3.44 -6.35 -5.67
CA HIS A 68 4.28 -5.27 -6.18
C HIS A 68 5.49 -5.01 -5.28
N LEU A 69 5.28 -5.00 -3.96
CA LEU A 69 6.35 -4.81 -2.99
C LEU A 69 7.38 -5.96 -3.04
N ALA A 70 6.90 -7.20 -3.10
CA ALA A 70 7.75 -8.39 -3.26
C ALA A 70 8.56 -8.34 -4.55
N ARG A 71 7.93 -7.95 -5.66
CA ARG A 71 8.60 -7.77 -6.96
C ARG A 71 9.69 -6.71 -6.90
N ARG A 72 9.44 -5.58 -6.23
CA ARG A 72 10.38 -4.46 -6.17
C ARG A 72 11.56 -4.71 -5.23
N TYR A 73 11.32 -5.27 -4.05
CA TYR A 73 12.35 -5.46 -3.02
C TYR A 73 12.93 -6.89 -2.99
N GLY A 74 12.38 -7.82 -3.80
CA GLY A 74 12.80 -9.22 -3.84
C GLY A 74 12.45 -10.02 -2.59
N LYS A 75 11.62 -9.47 -1.69
CA LYS A 75 11.26 -10.09 -0.41
C LYS A 75 9.96 -9.56 0.17
N LEU A 76 9.37 -10.35 1.06
CA LEU A 76 8.39 -9.92 2.05
C LEU A 76 8.90 -10.40 3.41
N THR A 77 8.74 -9.59 4.45
CA THR A 77 9.11 -10.03 5.81
C THR A 77 7.88 -10.60 6.48
N ARG A 78 7.98 -11.78 7.11
CA ARG A 78 6.90 -12.25 7.98
C ARG A 78 6.81 -11.27 9.14
N LEU A 79 5.71 -10.51 9.23
CA LEU A 79 5.45 -9.71 10.41
C LEU A 79 5.16 -10.69 11.54
N SER A 80 6.10 -10.78 12.50
CA SER A 80 5.84 -11.44 13.77
C SER A 80 4.85 -10.56 14.49
N PHE A 81 3.55 -10.88 14.36
CA PHE A 81 2.56 -10.41 15.31
C PHE A 81 3.08 -10.83 16.68
N TYR A 82 3.59 -9.87 17.46
CA TYR A 82 3.77 -10.09 18.89
C TYR A 82 2.36 -10.35 19.43
N GLN A 83 2.04 -11.63 19.62
CA GLN A 83 1.06 -12.04 20.59
C GLN A 83 1.69 -11.69 21.95
N SER A 84 1.30 -10.56 22.50
CA SER A 84 1.53 -10.18 23.89
C SER A 84 0.20 -9.82 24.51
#